data_AF-A0A8T9Q948-F1
#
_entry.id   AF-A0A8T9Q948-F1
#
_cell.length_a   1.000
_cell.length_b   1.000
_cell.length_c   1.000
_cell.angle_alpha   90.00
_cell.angle_beta   90.00
_cell.angle_gamma   90.00
#
_symmetry.space_group_name_H-M   'P 1'
#
loop_
_entity.id
_entity.type
_entity.pdbx_description
1 polymer ?
#
loop_
_entity_poly.entity_id
_entity_poly.type
_entity_poly.pdbx_seq_one_letter_code
_entity_poly.pdbx_strand_id
1 'polypeptide(L)'
;MKYICKLFLLLLLPLSSCFWGSEFEEKHITGKYYTSGYEHWQQPMSAVYLYFKETDDEVSEALIPEMLEAVGANERNIVLKGFGENHYYIARIVSDADRNTARKNILGPLDKSTFYQKLRQMNGDTALCFTHHYQML
;
A
#
# COMPACT_ATOMS: atom_id res chain seq x y z
N MET A 1 56.01 -10.85 37.64
CA MET A 1 55.63 -9.55 37.03
C MET A 1 55.24 -9.83 35.58
N LYS A 2 53.95 -9.88 35.29
CA LYS A 2 53.05 -8.76 34.96
C LYS A 2 53.00 -8.51 33.43
N TYR A 3 52.02 -9.18 32.82
CA TYR A 3 51.15 -8.74 31.73
C TYR A 3 51.75 -8.21 30.41
N ILE A 4 51.85 -9.07 29.39
CA ILE A 4 51.58 -8.66 28.00
C ILE A 4 50.74 -9.75 27.30
N CYS A 5 49.64 -10.14 27.92
CA CYS A 5 48.50 -10.80 27.27
C CYS A 5 47.35 -9.79 27.29
N LYS A 6 47.40 -8.74 26.46
CA LYS A 6 46.32 -7.76 26.35
C LYS A 6 46.52 -6.82 25.14
N LEU A 7 46.75 -7.38 23.95
CA LEU A 7 46.76 -6.58 22.73
C LEU A 7 46.16 -7.33 21.54
N PHE A 8 45.07 -8.07 21.77
CA PHE A 8 44.36 -8.78 20.70
C PHE A 8 42.84 -8.81 20.93
N LEU A 9 42.29 -7.73 21.51
CA LEU A 9 40.88 -7.70 21.91
C LEU A 9 40.23 -6.33 21.71
N LEU A 10 40.58 -5.63 20.63
CA LEU A 10 40.02 -4.31 20.31
C LEU A 10 39.67 -4.08 18.82
N LEU A 11 39.63 -5.14 18.00
CA LEU A 11 39.24 -5.03 16.57
C LEU A 11 38.02 -5.87 16.17
N LEU A 12 37.24 -6.31 17.17
CA LEU A 12 35.91 -6.89 16.96
C LEU A 12 34.86 -5.98 17.62
N LEU A 13 34.90 -4.69 17.28
CA LEU A 13 33.65 -3.94 17.31
C LEU A 13 32.92 -4.38 16.04
N PRO A 14 31.82 -5.17 16.12
CA PRO A 14 30.91 -5.16 15.00
C PRO A 14 30.56 -3.69 14.81
N LEU A 15 30.90 -3.14 13.65
CA LEU A 15 30.17 -2.03 13.10
C LEU A 15 28.73 -2.54 13.08
N SER A 16 28.00 -2.27 14.15
CA SER A 16 26.55 -2.31 14.16
C SER A 16 26.17 -1.26 13.15
N SER A 17 26.16 -1.65 11.88
CA SER A 17 25.35 -1.02 10.86
C SER A 17 23.95 -1.07 11.43
N CYS A 18 23.55 0.01 12.11
CA CYS A 18 22.15 0.33 12.23
C CYS A 18 21.66 0.41 10.79
N PHE A 19 21.11 -0.70 10.32
CA PHE A 19 20.43 -0.78 9.05
C PHE A 19 19.11 -0.06 9.29
N TRP A 20 19.12 1.25 9.10
CA TRP A 20 17.91 2.08 9.06
C TRP A 20 17.22 1.82 7.72
N GLY A 21 16.78 0.59 7.51
CA GLY A 21 15.80 0.29 6.47
C GLY A 21 14.44 0.55 7.09
N SER A 22 13.80 1.68 6.76
CA SER A 22 12.35 1.73 6.89
C SER A 22 11.80 0.62 5.99
N GLU A 23 11.32 -0.46 6.59
CA GLU A 23 10.75 -1.57 5.84
C GLU A 23 9.46 -1.07 5.19
N PHE A 24 9.48 -0.97 3.86
CA PHE A 24 8.26 -0.78 3.09
C PHE A 24 7.48 -2.08 3.22
N GLU A 25 6.30 -2.00 3.82
CA GLU A 25 5.43 -3.16 3.90
C GLU A 25 4.57 -3.22 2.64
N GLU A 26 4.40 -4.41 2.08
CA GLU A 26 3.48 -4.66 0.98
C GLU A 26 2.32 -5.50 1.51
N LYS A 27 1.11 -4.97 1.36
CA LYS A 27 -0.12 -5.68 1.72
C LYS A 27 -0.91 -6.00 0.48
N HIS A 28 -1.03 -7.30 0.20
CA HIS A 28 -1.84 -7.80 -0.89
C HIS A 28 -3.33 -7.53 -0.65
N ILE A 29 -4.03 -7.07 -1.69
CA ILE A 29 -5.48 -6.81 -1.63
C ILE A 29 -6.22 -7.94 -2.35
N THR A 30 -5.96 -8.09 -3.65
CA THR A 30 -6.60 -9.07 -4.53
C THR A 30 -5.91 -9.09 -5.90
N GLY A 31 -5.85 -10.27 -6.54
CA GLY A 31 -5.22 -10.42 -7.85
C GLY A 31 -3.78 -9.91 -7.88
N LYS A 32 -3.51 -8.91 -8.73
CA LYS A 32 -2.19 -8.24 -8.83
C LYS A 32 -2.15 -6.89 -8.09
N TYR A 33 -3.21 -6.52 -7.37
CA TYR A 33 -3.29 -5.25 -6.65
C TYR A 33 -2.80 -5.39 -5.22
N TYR A 34 -1.98 -4.44 -4.80
CA TYR A 34 -1.43 -4.38 -3.45
C TYR A 34 -1.33 -2.93 -3.00
N THR A 35 -1.33 -2.71 -1.69
CA THR A 35 -0.97 -1.43 -1.09
C THR A 35 0.45 -1.49 -0.56
N SER A 36 1.21 -0.42 -0.71
CA SER A 36 2.51 -0.27 -0.07
C SER A 36 2.66 1.11 0.56
N GLY A 37 3.44 1.17 1.63
CA GLY A 37 3.66 2.35 2.47
C GLY A 37 4.71 2.07 3.53
N TYR A 38 4.95 3.06 4.38
CA TYR A 38 5.98 2.98 5.41
C TYR A 38 5.41 2.49 6.73
N GLU A 39 5.92 1.38 7.25
CA GLU A 39 5.70 0.99 8.64
C GLU A 39 6.79 1.62 9.52
N HIS A 40 6.40 2.26 10.63
CA HIS A 40 7.35 2.84 11.57
C HIS A 40 7.02 2.39 13.00
N TRP A 41 7.94 1.67 13.64
CA TRP A 41 7.88 1.26 15.05
C TRP A 41 6.53 0.70 15.52
N GLN A 42 6.06 -0.39 14.89
CA GLN A 42 4.82 -1.08 15.27
C GLN A 42 3.56 -0.20 15.16
N GLN A 43 3.64 0.91 14.42
CA GLN A 43 2.48 1.72 14.05
C GLN A 43 1.95 1.28 12.68
N PRO A 44 0.64 1.39 12.43
CA PRO A 44 0.06 1.02 11.15
C PRO A 44 0.73 1.78 10.00
N MET A 45 0.77 1.16 8.81
CA MET A 45 1.37 1.74 7.62
C MET A 45 0.89 3.18 7.38
N SER A 46 1.86 4.08 7.22
CA SER A 46 1.69 5.50 6.91
C SER A 46 2.04 5.77 5.44
N ALA A 47 1.42 6.79 4.84
CA ALA A 47 1.61 7.16 3.42
C ALA A 47 1.40 5.97 2.46
N VAL A 48 0.24 5.32 2.56
CA VAL A 48 -0.08 4.12 1.80
C VAL A 48 -0.62 4.47 0.41
N TYR A 49 -0.14 3.82 -0.64
CA TYR A 49 -0.63 3.99 -2.01
C TYR A 49 -1.07 2.67 -2.63
N LEU A 50 -1.93 2.74 -3.66
CA LEU A 50 -2.33 1.57 -4.44
C LEU A 50 -1.34 1.31 -5.59
N TYR A 51 -0.91 0.07 -5.72
CA TYR A 51 -0.01 -0.41 -6.77
C TYR A 51 -0.60 -1.59 -7.53
N PHE A 52 0.03 -1.90 -8.67
CA PHE A 52 -0.26 -3.06 -9.51
C PHE A 52 1.03 -3.79 -9.82
N LYS A 53 1.09 -5.09 -9.52
CA LYS A 53 2.27 -5.91 -9.69
C LYS A 53 2.27 -6.55 -11.08
N GLU A 54 3.09 -6.05 -12.00
CA GLU A 54 3.29 -6.68 -13.32
C GLU A 54 4.27 -7.86 -13.25
N THR A 55 5.40 -7.64 -12.57
CA THR A 55 6.48 -8.62 -12.39
C THR A 55 6.95 -8.64 -10.94
N ASP A 56 7.64 -9.71 -10.53
CA ASP A 56 8.03 -9.91 -9.12
C ASP A 56 9.09 -8.94 -8.59
N ASP A 57 9.87 -8.32 -9.47
CA ASP A 57 11.04 -7.51 -9.12
C ASP A 57 10.89 -6.00 -9.45
N GLU A 58 9.70 -5.56 -9.86
CA GLU A 58 9.51 -4.18 -10.35
C GLU A 58 8.88 -3.25 -9.31
N VAL A 59 9.61 -2.18 -8.99
CA VAL A 59 9.06 -1.02 -8.26
C VAL A 59 8.15 -0.24 -9.21
N SER A 60 6.85 -0.49 -9.10
CA SER A 60 5.83 0.20 -9.89
C SER A 60 5.47 1.54 -9.26
N GLU A 61 5.18 2.57 -10.06
CA GLU A 61 4.59 3.81 -9.50
C GLU A 61 3.11 3.58 -9.16
N ALA A 62 2.62 4.34 -8.19
CA ALA A 62 1.24 4.25 -7.73
C ALA A 62 0.23 4.41 -8.87
N LEU A 63 -0.88 3.67 -8.77
CA LEU A 63 -1.97 3.73 -9.74
C LEU A 63 -2.75 5.03 -9.66
N ILE A 64 -2.87 5.59 -8.45
CA ILE A 64 -3.46 6.90 -8.16
C ILE A 64 -2.43 7.78 -7.45
N PRO A 65 -2.50 9.11 -7.61
CA PRO A 65 -1.51 10.02 -7.00
C PRO A 65 -1.73 10.22 -5.49
N GLU A 66 -2.89 9.82 -4.95
CA GLU A 66 -3.28 10.10 -3.57
C GLU A 66 -2.88 8.98 -2.60
N MET A 67 -2.49 9.39 -1.40
CA MET A 67 -2.37 8.49 -0.25
C MET A 67 -3.75 7.99 0.16
N LEU A 68 -3.80 6.76 0.64
CA LEU A 68 -5.02 6.07 1.03
C LEU A 68 -5.27 6.19 2.53
N GLU A 69 -6.49 6.59 2.88
CA GLU A 69 -7.03 6.45 4.23
C GLU A 69 -7.69 5.07 4.42
N ALA A 70 -8.30 4.53 3.37
CA ALA A 70 -8.99 3.25 3.45
C ALA A 70 -9.04 2.51 2.11
N VAL A 71 -9.09 1.18 2.19
CA VAL A 71 -9.30 0.29 1.05
C VAL A 71 -10.26 -0.84 1.39
N GLY A 72 -11.04 -1.27 0.41
CA GLY A 72 -11.87 -2.46 0.45
C GLY A 72 -11.90 -3.12 -0.90
N ALA A 73 -12.17 -4.42 -0.95
CA ALA A 73 -12.22 -5.16 -2.20
C ALA A 73 -13.23 -6.30 -2.17
N ASN A 74 -13.74 -6.65 -3.34
CA ASN A 74 -14.38 -7.93 -3.62
C ASN A 74 -13.78 -8.53 -4.90
N GLU A 75 -14.42 -9.55 -5.47
CA GLU A 75 -13.94 -10.22 -6.69
C GLU A 75 -13.93 -9.34 -7.94
N ARG A 76 -14.66 -8.21 -7.95
CA ARG A 76 -14.89 -7.38 -9.15
C ARG A 76 -14.31 -5.99 -9.05
N ASN A 77 -14.27 -5.41 -7.85
CA ASN A 77 -13.95 -4.01 -7.63
C ASN A 77 -13.13 -3.83 -6.36
N ILE A 78 -12.26 -2.82 -6.39
CA ILE A 78 -11.54 -2.28 -5.24
C ILE A 78 -12.08 -0.86 -5.02
N VAL A 79 -12.44 -0.54 -3.79
CA VAL A 79 -12.85 0.80 -3.36
C VAL A 79 -11.75 1.44 -2.54
N LEU A 80 -11.49 2.71 -2.79
CA LEU A 80 -10.39 3.45 -2.19
C LEU A 80 -10.92 4.78 -1.66
N LYS A 81 -10.44 5.18 -0.49
CA LYS A 81 -10.64 6.53 0.06
C LYS A 81 -9.29 7.22 0.15
N GLY A 82 -9.15 8.33 -0.57
CA GLY A 82 -7.97 9.20 -0.49
C GLY A 82 -7.92 9.95 0.84
N PHE A 83 -6.71 10.25 1.31
CA PHE A 83 -6.48 10.99 2.53
C PHE A 83 -6.74 12.50 2.35
N GLY A 84 -7.40 13.12 3.32
CA GLY A 84 -7.64 14.57 3.36
C GLY A 84 -8.88 15.03 2.59
N GLU A 85 -8.84 15.01 1.26
CA GLU A 85 -9.83 15.70 0.41
C GLU A 85 -11.17 14.96 0.24
N ASN A 86 -11.41 13.88 0.99
CA ASN A 86 -12.58 13.01 0.84
C ASN A 86 -12.81 12.57 -0.62
N HIS A 87 -11.73 12.31 -1.34
CA HIS A 87 -11.80 11.70 -2.65
C HIS A 87 -11.97 10.19 -2.53
N TYR A 88 -12.79 9.67 -3.43
CA TYR A 88 -13.09 8.25 -3.50
C TYR A 88 -12.81 7.72 -4.90
N TYR A 89 -12.37 6.48 -4.97
CA TYR A 89 -12.10 5.82 -6.24
C TYR A 89 -12.67 4.41 -6.27
N ILE A 90 -13.02 3.95 -7.47
CA ILE A 90 -13.43 2.57 -7.74
C ILE A 90 -12.50 2.03 -8.83
N ALA A 91 -11.68 1.03 -8.50
CA ALA A 91 -10.87 0.32 -9.49
C ALA A 91 -11.57 -0.99 -9.86
N ARG A 92 -11.92 -1.14 -11.14
CA ARG A 92 -12.47 -2.40 -11.65
C ARG A 92 -11.36 -3.41 -11.87
N ILE A 93 -11.54 -4.61 -11.30
CA ILE A 93 -10.60 -5.71 -11.46
C ILE A 93 -10.83 -6.33 -12.84
N VAL A 94 -9.76 -6.40 -13.62
CA VAL A 94 -9.75 -7.03 -14.95
C VAL A 94 -8.70 -8.13 -14.92
N SER A 95 -9.12 -9.37 -15.17
CA SER A 95 -8.22 -10.52 -15.30
C SER A 95 -7.20 -10.26 -16.40
N ASP A 96 -5.94 -10.60 -16.15
CA ASP A 96 -4.82 -10.46 -17.10
C ASP A 96 -4.53 -9.02 -17.57
N ALA A 97 -5.00 -8.02 -16.82
CA ALA A 97 -4.64 -6.64 -17.09
C ALA A 97 -3.13 -6.40 -16.92
N ASP A 98 -2.60 -5.49 -17.74
CA ASP A 98 -1.37 -4.78 -17.46
C ASP A 98 -1.66 -3.54 -16.59
N ARG A 99 -0.62 -2.87 -16.12
CA ARG A 99 -0.72 -1.68 -15.26
C ARG A 99 -1.44 -0.53 -15.95
N ASN A 100 -1.23 -0.35 -17.24
CA ASN A 100 -1.90 0.70 -18.02
C ASN A 100 -3.41 0.46 -18.08
N THR A 101 -3.82 -0.79 -18.26
CA THR A 101 -5.22 -1.21 -18.25
C THR A 101 -5.79 -1.09 -16.85
N ALA A 102 -5.06 -1.52 -15.81
CA ALA A 102 -5.46 -1.33 -14.42
C ALA A 102 -5.72 0.14 -14.10
N ARG A 103 -4.81 1.04 -14.49
CA ARG A 103 -4.93 2.50 -14.28
C ARG A 103 -6.12 3.08 -15.03
N LYS A 104 -6.35 2.69 -16.29
CA LYS A 104 -7.51 3.14 -17.08
C LYS A 104 -8.85 2.65 -16.52
N ASN A 105 -8.86 1.57 -15.76
CA ASN A 105 -10.06 1.02 -15.11
C ASN A 105 -10.32 1.62 -13.72
N ILE A 106 -9.62 2.68 -13.34
CA ILE A 106 -9.89 3.45 -12.13
C ILE A 106 -10.85 4.58 -12.45
N LEU A 107 -11.98 4.59 -11.74
CA LEU A 107 -12.93 5.68 -11.73
C LEU A 107 -12.68 6.57 -10.52
N GLY A 108 -12.29 7.82 -10.77
CA GLY A 108 -12.16 8.87 -9.75
C GLY A 108 -11.12 9.93 -10.14
N PRO A 109 -10.86 10.92 -9.27
CA PRO A 109 -11.46 11.10 -7.94
C PRO A 109 -12.97 11.41 -8.03
N LEU A 110 -13.74 10.86 -7.10
CA LEU A 110 -15.18 11.10 -6.93
C LEU A 110 -15.45 11.73 -5.57
N ASP A 111 -16.49 12.57 -5.49
CA ASP A 111 -17.07 12.93 -4.21
C ASP A 111 -17.83 11.75 -3.59
N LYS A 112 -18.09 11.82 -2.28
CA LYS A 112 -18.75 10.77 -1.51
C LYS A 112 -20.10 10.35 -2.11
N SER A 113 -20.93 11.30 -2.53
CA SER A 113 -22.28 11.03 -3.05
C SER A 113 -22.19 10.28 -4.38
N THR A 114 -21.40 10.80 -5.31
CA THR A 114 -21.16 10.18 -6.61
C THR A 114 -20.55 8.79 -6.46
N PHE A 115 -19.62 8.61 -5.53
CA PHE A 115 -19.02 7.31 -5.23
C PHE A 115 -20.06 6.27 -4.82
N TYR A 116 -20.90 6.54 -3.81
CA TYR A 116 -21.91 5.58 -3.38
C TYR A 116 -22.98 5.31 -4.46
N GLN A 117 -23.33 6.33 -5.25
CA GLN A 117 -24.23 6.16 -6.39
C GLN A 117 -23.62 5.21 -7.43
N LYS A 118 -22.35 5.41 -7.83
CA LYS A 118 -21.64 4.57 -8.80
C LYS A 118 -21.41 3.16 -8.26
N LEU A 119 -21.01 3.05 -7.00
CA LEU A 119 -20.81 1.77 -6.34
C LEU A 119 -22.08 0.91 -6.36
N ARG A 120 -23.23 1.50 -6.03
CA ARG A 120 -24.52 0.82 -6.08
C ARG A 120 -24.90 0.40 -7.50
N GLN A 121 -24.63 1.25 -8.51
CA GLN A 121 -24.88 0.92 -9.92
C GLN A 121 -24.01 -0.24 -10.40
N MET A 122 -22.76 -0.35 -9.93
CA MET A 122 -21.81 -1.38 -10.38
C MET A 122 -21.93 -2.71 -9.65
N ASN A 123 -22.15 -2.70 -8.33
CA ASN A 123 -22.15 -3.90 -7.50
C ASN A 123 -23.55 -4.50 -7.25
N GLY A 124 -24.62 -3.76 -7.57
CA GLY A 124 -25.98 -4.18 -7.29
C GLY A 124 -26.17 -4.47 -5.80
N ASP A 125 -26.58 -5.70 -5.49
CA ASP A 125 -26.82 -6.18 -4.13
C ASP A 125 -25.56 -6.71 -3.41
N THR A 126 -24.41 -6.73 -4.10
CA THR A 126 -23.16 -7.19 -3.48
C THR A 126 -22.64 -6.12 -2.52
N ALA A 127 -22.55 -6.46 -1.24
CA ALA A 127 -21.95 -5.58 -0.24
C ALA A 127 -20.45 -5.39 -0.55
N LEU A 128 -20.05 -4.15 -0.83
CA LEU A 128 -18.65 -3.73 -0.88
C LEU A 128 -18.46 -2.58 0.09
N CYS A 129 -17.58 -2.77 1.06
CA CYS A 129 -17.25 -1.80 2.10
C CYS A 129 -15.73 -1.68 2.23
N PHE A 130 -15.28 -0.62 2.90
CA PHE A 130 -13.89 -0.50 3.33
C PHE A 130 -13.61 -1.55 4.39
N THR A 131 -12.57 -2.36 4.17
CA THR A 131 -12.17 -3.43 5.10
C THR A 131 -10.90 -3.08 5.86
N HIS A 132 -10.09 -2.18 5.31
CA HIS A 132 -8.83 -1.74 5.88
C HIS A 132 -8.78 -0.22 5.94
N HIS A 133 -8.38 0.28 7.11
CA HIS A 133 -8.19 1.69 7.38
C HIS A 133 -6.75 1.90 7.81
N TYR A 134 -6.10 2.89 7.20
CA TYR A 134 -4.72 3.26 7.49
C TYR A 134 -4.74 4.43 8.47
N GLN A 135 -3.93 4.34 9.53
CA GLN A 135 -3.74 5.45 10.45
C GLN A 135 -2.74 6.42 9.82
N MET A 136 -3.19 7.66 9.64
CA MET A 136 -2.34 8.72 9.12
C MET A 136 -1.91 9.58 10.30
N LEU A 137 -0.60 9.75 10.46
CA LEU A 137 0.03 10.57 11.50
C LEU A 137 -0.01 12.05 11.14
#